data_AF-S0F521-F1
#
_entry.id   AF-S0F521-F1
#
_cell.length_a   1.000
_cell.length_b   1.000
_cell.length_c   1.000
_cell.angle_alpha   90.00
_cell.angle_beta   90.00
_cell.angle_gamma   90.00
#
_symmetry.space_group_name_H-M   'P 1'
#
loop_
_entity.id
_entity.type
_entity.pdbx_description
1 polymer ?
#
loop_
_entity_poly.entity_id
_entity_poly.type
_entity_poly.pdbx_seq_one_letter_code
_entity_poly.pdbx_strand_id
1 'polypeptide(L)'
;GTVCRYEQSGELHGLTRVRSFTQDDAHIFCRPDQVKDEFLRVMDIISIVFKSMNFENFEAQISLRDKVNREKYIGSDENWEKAEQAIIEACEEKGLPAKVEYGEAAFYGPKLDFMVKDAIGRRWQLGTIQVDYNLPERFQLEYMGSDNQKHRPVMIHRAPFGSMERFVAVLIEHTAGKFPLWLTPDQVAILPVSEKYNEYADHVRLELKKNDIRAIVDDRNEKIGRKIRDNEMKRIPYMLIVGEKEAENEEVSVRKQGEGDQGTMKIEDFAKNIAEEVHNMINKW
;
A
#
# COMPACT_ATOMS: atom_id res chain seq x y z
N GLY A 1 -13.06 2.24 -4.62
CA GLY A 1 -14.28 3.04 -4.38
C GLY A 1 -14.47 3.30 -2.90
N THR A 2 -15.15 4.38 -2.52
CA THR A 2 -15.50 4.68 -1.13
C THR A 2 -16.78 3.95 -0.74
N VAL A 3 -16.77 3.27 0.40
CA VAL A 3 -17.90 2.52 0.94
C VAL A 3 -18.09 2.82 2.43
N CYS A 4 -19.30 2.62 2.92
CA CYS A 4 -19.65 2.81 4.32
C CYS A 4 -20.18 1.54 4.96
N ARG A 5 -19.72 1.22 6.17
CA ARG A 5 -20.24 0.15 7.02
C ARG A 5 -20.70 0.74 8.35
N TYR A 6 -21.88 0.33 8.80
CA TYR A 6 -22.40 0.72 10.12
C TYR A 6 -21.76 -0.15 11.21
N GLU A 7 -20.45 -0.01 11.38
CA GLU A 7 -19.68 -0.70 12.43
C GLU A 7 -20.16 -0.24 13.82
N GLN A 8 -20.13 -1.17 14.78
CA GLN A 8 -20.51 -0.88 16.16
C GLN A 8 -19.56 0.18 16.73
N SER A 9 -20.09 1.14 17.48
CA SER A 9 -19.30 2.27 17.99
C SER A 9 -18.13 1.83 18.87
N GLY A 10 -18.26 0.71 19.58
CA GLY A 10 -17.21 0.13 20.43
C GLY A 10 -16.09 -0.59 19.66
N GLU A 11 -16.27 -0.87 18.37
CA GLU A 11 -15.28 -1.55 17.53
C GLU A 11 -14.42 -0.57 16.71
N LEU A 12 -14.77 0.72 16.70
CA LEU A 12 -14.03 1.74 15.96
C LEU A 12 -12.65 1.96 16.59
N HIS A 13 -11.62 1.96 15.75
CA HIS A 13 -10.24 2.11 16.23
C HIS A 13 -9.36 2.80 15.18
N GLY A 14 -8.98 4.05 15.47
CA GLY A 14 -8.06 4.84 14.64
C GLY A 14 -8.39 4.76 13.15
N LEU A 15 -7.41 4.31 12.36
CA LEU A 15 -7.55 4.06 10.93
C LEU A 15 -7.76 2.57 10.59
N THR A 16 -7.59 1.66 11.54
CA THR A 16 -7.66 0.21 11.29
C THR A 16 -9.10 -0.31 11.21
N ARG A 17 -10.04 0.35 11.90
CA ARG A 17 -11.48 0.06 11.83
C ARG A 17 -12.31 1.34 11.86
N VAL A 18 -12.87 1.68 10.70
CA VAL A 18 -13.60 2.94 10.43
C VAL A 18 -14.95 2.66 9.76
N ARG A 19 -15.87 3.63 9.82
CA ARG A 19 -17.19 3.51 9.18
C ARG A 19 -17.19 3.84 7.70
N SER A 20 -16.34 4.76 7.26
CA SER A 20 -16.19 5.15 5.86
C SER A 20 -14.75 4.89 5.47
N PHE A 21 -14.55 4.15 4.38
CA PHE A 21 -13.21 3.80 3.91
C PHE A 21 -13.17 3.70 2.40
N THR A 22 -11.98 3.90 1.84
CA THR A 22 -11.76 3.80 0.40
C THR A 22 -10.93 2.56 0.10
N GLN A 23 -11.45 1.71 -0.78
CA GLN A 23 -10.73 0.52 -1.23
C GLN A 23 -10.14 0.73 -2.63
N ASP A 24 -9.02 0.09 -2.89
CA ASP A 24 -8.44 -0.10 -4.23
C ASP A 24 -9.19 -1.19 -5.02
N ASP A 25 -10.49 -1.30 -4.78
CA ASP A 25 -11.36 -2.35 -5.24
C ASP A 25 -11.52 -2.36 -6.77
N ALA A 26 -11.55 -3.57 -7.35
CA ALA A 26 -11.89 -3.80 -8.74
C ALA A 26 -12.60 -5.14 -8.93
N HIS A 27 -13.39 -5.20 -10.00
CA HIS A 27 -14.19 -6.36 -10.41
C HIS A 27 -13.76 -6.78 -11.82
N ILE A 28 -13.18 -7.96 -11.95
CA ILE A 28 -12.74 -8.53 -13.23
C ILE A 28 -13.83 -9.46 -13.73
N PHE A 29 -14.31 -9.25 -14.95
CA PHE A 29 -15.22 -10.17 -15.63
C PHE A 29 -14.42 -11.04 -16.59
N CYS A 30 -14.45 -12.35 -16.37
CA CYS A 30 -13.71 -13.31 -17.19
C CYS A 30 -14.57 -14.51 -17.54
N ARG A 31 -14.15 -15.30 -18.53
CA ARG A 31 -14.81 -16.58 -18.81
C ARG A 31 -14.42 -17.62 -17.76
N PRO A 32 -15.25 -18.66 -17.52
CA PRO A 32 -14.92 -19.74 -16.59
C PRO A 32 -13.54 -20.37 -16.82
N ASP A 33 -13.12 -20.55 -18.09
CA ASP A 33 -11.80 -21.10 -18.45
C ASP A 33 -10.62 -20.18 -18.10
N GLN A 34 -10.86 -18.89 -17.85
CA GLN A 34 -9.83 -17.89 -17.58
C GLN A 34 -9.67 -17.60 -16.08
N VAL A 35 -10.56 -18.10 -15.23
CA VAL A 35 -10.62 -17.75 -13.79
C VAL A 35 -9.29 -17.98 -13.11
N LYS A 36 -8.67 -19.14 -13.31
CA LYS A 36 -7.40 -19.50 -12.69
C LYS A 36 -6.29 -18.54 -13.11
N ASP A 37 -6.14 -18.28 -14.41
CA ASP A 37 -5.09 -17.41 -14.94
C ASP A 37 -5.25 -15.96 -14.45
N GLU A 38 -6.48 -15.44 -14.40
CA GLU A 38 -6.75 -14.12 -13.82
C GLU A 38 -6.46 -14.08 -12.33
N PHE A 39 -6.84 -15.12 -11.59
CA PHE A 39 -6.56 -15.24 -10.16
C PHE A 39 -5.05 -15.19 -9.88
N LEU A 40 -4.26 -15.96 -10.64
CA LEU A 40 -2.79 -15.98 -10.53
C LEU A 40 -2.18 -14.61 -10.86
N ARG A 41 -2.69 -13.89 -11.87
CA ARG A 41 -2.26 -12.52 -12.17
C ARG A 41 -2.54 -11.56 -11.02
N VAL A 42 -3.70 -11.67 -10.39
CA VAL A 42 -4.06 -10.84 -9.22
C VAL A 42 -3.14 -11.16 -8.04
N MET A 43 -2.79 -12.42 -7.81
CA MET A 43 -1.79 -12.81 -6.79
C MET A 43 -0.43 -12.17 -7.06
N ASP A 44 0.01 -12.08 -8.31
CA ASP A 44 1.27 -11.43 -8.68
C ASP A 44 1.25 -9.93 -8.37
N ILE A 45 0.13 -9.25 -8.62
CA ILE A 45 -0.06 -7.84 -8.22
C ILE A 45 0.06 -7.68 -6.70
N ILE A 46 -0.57 -8.54 -5.90
CA ILE A 46 -0.48 -8.50 -4.44
C ILE A 46 0.97 -8.72 -3.99
N SER A 47 1.70 -9.65 -4.64
CA SER A 47 3.11 -9.90 -4.36
C SER A 47 3.97 -8.65 -4.60
N ILE A 48 3.75 -7.93 -5.69
CA ILE A 48 4.45 -6.66 -5.99
C ILE A 48 4.19 -5.63 -4.89
N VAL A 49 2.93 -5.45 -4.49
CA VAL A 49 2.54 -4.52 -3.43
C VAL A 49 3.26 -4.85 -2.13
N PHE A 50 3.25 -6.11 -1.70
CA PHE A 50 3.89 -6.52 -0.45
C PHE A 50 5.41 -6.36 -0.49
N LYS A 51 6.05 -6.72 -1.61
CA LYS A 51 7.49 -6.50 -1.80
C LYS A 51 7.87 -5.02 -1.78
N SER A 52 7.10 -4.16 -2.44
CA SER A 52 7.38 -2.70 -2.48
C SER A 52 7.32 -2.04 -1.10
N MET A 53 6.56 -2.62 -0.18
CA MET A 53 6.34 -2.11 1.18
C MET A 53 7.17 -2.88 2.23
N ASN A 54 8.00 -3.82 1.77
CA ASN A 54 8.80 -4.71 2.61
C ASN A 54 7.97 -5.50 3.63
N PHE A 55 6.77 -5.95 3.23
CA PHE A 55 5.96 -6.89 4.01
C PHE A 55 6.46 -8.32 3.77
N GLU A 56 7.47 -8.73 4.53
CA GLU A 56 8.07 -10.06 4.40
C GLU A 56 7.26 -11.15 5.11
N ASN A 57 6.53 -10.78 6.18
CA ASN A 57 5.82 -11.71 7.05
C ASN A 57 4.31 -11.62 6.88
N PHE A 58 3.78 -12.28 5.86
CA PHE A 58 2.34 -12.43 5.65
C PHE A 58 1.92 -13.90 5.62
N GLU A 59 0.67 -14.15 5.97
CA GLU A 59 0.06 -15.48 5.92
C GLU A 59 -1.10 -15.46 4.93
N ALA A 60 -1.19 -16.47 4.08
CA ALA A 60 -2.33 -16.67 3.19
C ALA A 60 -3.41 -17.50 3.89
N GLN A 61 -4.67 -17.10 3.74
CA GLN A 61 -5.83 -17.80 4.28
C GLN A 61 -6.85 -18.05 3.17
N ILE A 62 -7.21 -19.30 2.95
CA ILE A 62 -8.32 -19.69 2.06
C ILE A 62 -9.59 -19.76 2.92
N SER A 63 -10.47 -18.80 2.74
CA SER A 63 -11.73 -18.70 3.47
C SER A 63 -12.84 -19.38 2.67
N LEU A 64 -13.31 -20.53 3.16
CA LEU A 64 -14.32 -21.39 2.54
C LEU A 64 -15.67 -21.28 3.25
N ARG A 65 -16.74 -21.77 2.61
CA ARG A 65 -18.07 -21.78 3.23
C ARG A 65 -18.12 -22.69 4.45
N ASP A 66 -19.10 -22.45 5.31
CA ASP A 66 -19.31 -23.29 6.48
C ASP A 66 -19.77 -24.69 6.03
N LYS A 67 -19.26 -25.73 6.67
CA LYS A 67 -19.58 -27.12 6.32
C LYS A 67 -21.01 -27.51 6.69
N VAL A 68 -21.57 -26.89 7.72
CA VAL A 68 -22.85 -27.25 8.35
C VAL A 68 -23.89 -26.16 8.12
N ASN A 69 -23.60 -24.92 8.48
CA ASN A 69 -24.57 -23.82 8.37
C ASN A 69 -24.38 -23.03 7.07
N ARG A 70 -25.17 -23.39 6.04
CA ARG A 70 -25.07 -22.75 4.72
C ARG A 70 -26.06 -21.63 4.45
N GLU A 71 -26.93 -21.27 5.41
CA GLU A 71 -28.05 -20.34 5.18
C GLU A 71 -27.61 -18.94 4.69
N LYS A 72 -26.40 -18.50 5.05
CA LYS A 72 -25.87 -17.19 4.64
C LYS A 72 -25.26 -17.18 3.23
N TYR A 73 -25.00 -18.34 2.62
CA TYR A 73 -24.34 -18.42 1.31
C TYR A 73 -25.37 -18.55 0.20
N ILE A 74 -25.26 -17.69 -0.81
CA ILE A 74 -26.14 -17.72 -1.98
C ILE A 74 -25.52 -18.57 -3.09
N GLY A 75 -26.37 -19.09 -3.98
CA GLY A 75 -25.92 -19.83 -5.15
C GLY A 75 -26.13 -21.34 -5.08
N SER A 76 -25.74 -22.02 -6.16
CA SER A 76 -25.74 -23.48 -6.25
C SER A 76 -24.49 -24.07 -5.58
N ASP A 77 -24.61 -25.30 -5.07
CA ASP A 77 -23.46 -26.04 -4.52
C ASP A 77 -22.36 -26.24 -5.57
N GLU A 78 -22.73 -26.44 -6.83
CA GLU A 78 -21.81 -26.59 -7.96
C GLU A 78 -20.94 -25.34 -8.18
N ASN A 79 -21.54 -24.15 -8.14
CA ASN A 79 -20.81 -22.89 -8.29
C ASN A 79 -19.81 -22.68 -7.16
N TRP A 80 -20.20 -23.05 -5.94
CA TRP A 80 -19.30 -23.01 -4.79
C TRP A 80 -18.14 -24.00 -4.93
N GLU A 81 -18.41 -25.26 -5.27
CA GLU A 81 -17.35 -26.26 -5.46
C GLU A 81 -16.34 -25.81 -6.52
N LYS A 82 -16.81 -25.27 -7.65
CA LYS A 82 -15.95 -24.69 -8.69
C LYS A 82 -15.08 -23.54 -8.17
N ALA A 83 -15.68 -22.60 -7.43
CA ALA A 83 -14.95 -21.45 -6.91
C ALA A 83 -13.94 -21.84 -5.82
N GLU A 84 -14.31 -22.75 -4.92
CA GLU A 84 -13.46 -23.22 -3.82
C GLU A 84 -12.26 -23.99 -4.38
N GLN A 85 -12.50 -24.89 -5.33
CA GLN A 85 -11.45 -25.65 -5.99
C GLN A 85 -10.49 -24.76 -6.77
N ALA A 86 -10.99 -23.75 -7.49
CA ALA A 86 -10.15 -22.82 -8.25
C ALA A 86 -9.14 -22.07 -7.36
N ILE A 87 -9.55 -21.64 -6.15
CA ILE A 87 -8.65 -20.96 -5.21
C ILE A 87 -7.61 -21.93 -4.64
N ILE A 88 -8.02 -23.16 -4.29
CA ILE A 88 -7.12 -24.18 -3.75
C ILE A 88 -6.04 -24.54 -4.78
N GLU A 89 -6.45 -24.84 -6.01
CA GLU A 89 -5.53 -25.18 -7.11
C GLU A 89 -4.57 -24.04 -7.43
N ALA A 90 -5.05 -22.78 -7.44
CA ALA A 90 -4.20 -21.63 -7.68
C ALA A 90 -3.14 -21.44 -6.59
N CYS A 91 -3.50 -21.66 -5.32
CA CYS A 91 -2.55 -21.63 -4.20
C CYS A 91 -1.52 -22.75 -4.30
N GLU A 92 -1.94 -23.98 -4.64
CA GLU A 92 -1.06 -25.13 -4.84
C GLU A 92 -0.08 -24.91 -6.01
N GLU A 93 -0.57 -24.38 -7.13
CA GLU A 93 0.24 -24.09 -8.33
C GLU A 93 1.32 -23.02 -8.06
N LYS A 94 0.98 -21.98 -7.28
CA LYS A 94 1.96 -20.96 -6.85
C LYS A 94 2.89 -21.45 -5.74
N GLY A 95 2.65 -22.62 -5.16
CA GLY A 95 3.37 -23.12 -3.99
C GLY A 95 3.20 -22.21 -2.77
N LEU A 96 2.08 -21.49 -2.67
CA LEU A 96 1.79 -20.56 -1.58
C LEU A 96 1.21 -21.34 -0.38
N PRO A 97 1.90 -21.40 0.77
CA PRO A 97 1.36 -22.05 1.95
C PRO A 97 0.16 -21.24 2.46
N ALA A 98 -1.04 -21.79 2.32
CA ALA A 98 -2.28 -21.15 2.74
C ALA A 98 -3.04 -21.99 3.75
N LYS A 99 -3.58 -21.35 4.80
CA LYS A 99 -4.40 -22.01 5.81
C LYS A 99 -5.86 -21.98 5.39
N VAL A 100 -6.53 -23.13 5.38
CA VAL A 100 -7.97 -23.20 5.12
C VAL A 100 -8.75 -22.86 6.40
N GLU A 101 -9.69 -21.93 6.30
CA GLU A 101 -10.63 -21.55 7.37
C GLU A 101 -12.06 -21.66 6.84
N TYR A 102 -12.90 -22.44 7.53
CA TYR A 102 -14.30 -22.63 7.16
C TYR A 102 -15.20 -21.63 7.89
N GLY A 103 -16.21 -21.11 7.20
CA GLY A 103 -17.15 -20.14 7.77
C GLY A 103 -16.79 -18.68 7.51
N GLU A 104 -15.59 -18.42 7.01
CA GLU A 104 -15.04 -17.07 6.79
C GLU A 104 -15.22 -16.56 5.35
N ALA A 105 -15.80 -17.35 4.45
CA ALA A 105 -16.11 -16.92 3.09
C ALA A 105 -17.10 -15.74 3.04
N ALA A 106 -17.08 -14.99 1.94
CA ALA A 106 -18.12 -14.01 1.67
C ALA A 106 -19.45 -14.71 1.36
N PHE A 107 -20.57 -14.00 1.43
CA PHE A 107 -21.88 -14.63 1.17
C PHE A 107 -22.04 -15.11 -0.28
N TYR A 108 -21.28 -14.55 -1.23
CA TYR A 108 -21.35 -14.84 -2.66
C TYR A 108 -20.20 -15.70 -3.19
N GLY A 109 -19.18 -16.02 -2.40
CA GLY A 109 -18.07 -16.84 -2.88
C GLY A 109 -16.92 -16.99 -1.87
N PRO A 110 -16.02 -17.95 -2.12
CA PRO A 110 -14.81 -18.14 -1.34
C PRO A 110 -13.79 -17.05 -1.67
N LYS A 111 -12.83 -16.86 -0.76
CA LYS A 111 -11.79 -15.84 -0.91
C LYS A 111 -10.43 -16.30 -0.41
N LEU A 112 -9.39 -15.78 -1.05
CA LEU A 112 -8.01 -15.82 -0.57
C LEU A 112 -7.69 -14.49 0.10
N ASP A 113 -7.41 -14.53 1.39
CA ASP A 113 -7.07 -13.38 2.20
C ASP A 113 -5.59 -13.39 2.57
N PHE A 114 -4.96 -12.22 2.52
CA PHE A 114 -3.58 -12.02 2.91
C PHE A 114 -3.54 -11.29 4.25
N MET A 115 -3.09 -12.01 5.27
CA MET A 115 -3.04 -11.56 6.65
C MET A 115 -1.63 -11.07 6.98
N VAL A 116 -1.49 -9.79 7.31
CA VAL A 116 -0.23 -9.18 7.74
C VAL A 116 -0.24 -9.00 9.26
N LYS A 117 0.89 -9.29 9.91
CA LYS A 117 1.08 -9.00 11.33
C LYS A 117 1.67 -7.61 11.49
N ASP A 118 1.08 -6.81 12.39
CA ASP A 118 1.67 -5.53 12.77
C ASP A 118 2.82 -5.70 13.78
N ALA A 119 3.43 -4.58 14.17
CA ALA A 119 4.59 -4.54 15.07
C ALA A 119 4.32 -5.11 16.48
N ILE A 120 3.06 -5.25 16.90
CA ILE A 120 2.68 -5.83 18.19
C ILE A 120 1.99 -7.20 18.04
N GLY A 121 2.01 -7.78 16.84
CA GLY A 121 1.54 -9.13 16.56
C GLY A 121 0.05 -9.28 16.26
N ARG A 122 -0.72 -8.19 16.13
CA ARG A 122 -2.13 -8.29 15.69
C ARG A 122 -2.19 -8.59 14.20
N ARG A 123 -3.22 -9.33 13.78
CA ARG A 123 -3.41 -9.75 12.38
C ARG A 123 -4.39 -8.84 11.68
N TRP A 124 -3.99 -8.31 10.54
CA TRP A 124 -4.81 -7.46 9.69
C TRP A 124 -4.95 -8.07 8.31
N GLN A 125 -6.19 -8.20 7.83
CA GLN A 125 -6.47 -8.52 6.44
C GLN A 125 -6.20 -7.29 5.58
N LEU A 126 -5.29 -7.42 4.60
CA LEU A 126 -5.00 -6.39 3.60
C LEU A 126 -5.50 -6.85 2.22
N GLY A 127 -4.70 -7.67 1.54
CA GLY A 127 -5.03 -8.19 0.22
C GLY A 127 -6.17 -9.21 0.28
N THR A 128 -7.10 -9.15 -0.68
CA THR A 128 -8.13 -10.17 -0.85
C THR A 128 -8.44 -10.40 -2.33
N ILE A 129 -8.70 -11.67 -2.68
CA ILE A 129 -9.17 -12.10 -3.99
C ILE A 129 -10.36 -13.03 -3.77
N GLN A 130 -11.48 -12.78 -4.43
CA GLN A 130 -12.72 -13.54 -4.24
C GLN A 130 -13.27 -13.98 -5.59
N VAL A 131 -13.70 -15.23 -5.70
CA VAL A 131 -14.24 -15.80 -6.94
C VAL A 131 -15.76 -15.90 -6.80
N ASP A 132 -16.50 -15.22 -7.68
CA ASP A 132 -17.94 -15.08 -7.60
C ASP A 132 -18.63 -15.50 -8.91
N TYR A 133 -19.40 -16.58 -8.81
CA TYR A 133 -20.28 -17.06 -9.87
C TYR A 133 -21.73 -16.59 -9.68
N ASN A 134 -22.06 -16.05 -8.50
CA ASN A 134 -23.42 -15.81 -8.06
C ASN A 134 -23.94 -14.42 -8.44
N LEU A 135 -23.16 -13.35 -8.25
CA LEU A 135 -23.62 -12.02 -8.65
C LEU A 135 -23.82 -11.91 -10.18
N PRO A 136 -22.96 -12.45 -11.05
CA PRO A 136 -23.21 -12.47 -12.50
C PRO A 136 -24.55 -13.09 -12.88
N GLU A 137 -24.97 -14.17 -12.23
CA GLU A 137 -26.30 -14.77 -12.42
C GLU A 137 -27.42 -13.85 -11.95
N ARG A 138 -27.31 -13.29 -10.74
CA ARG A 138 -28.33 -12.40 -10.16
C ARG A 138 -28.53 -11.11 -10.94
N PHE A 139 -27.45 -10.53 -11.46
CA PHE A 139 -27.49 -9.33 -12.29
C PHE A 139 -27.79 -9.63 -13.76
N GLN A 140 -27.94 -10.90 -14.13
CA GLN A 140 -28.17 -11.32 -15.51
C GLN A 140 -27.09 -10.77 -16.46
N LEU A 141 -25.81 -10.84 -16.07
CA LEU A 141 -24.67 -10.43 -16.90
C LEU A 141 -24.36 -11.47 -17.98
N GLU A 142 -24.11 -11.05 -19.21
CA GLU A 142 -23.88 -11.94 -20.35
C GLU A 142 -22.72 -11.46 -21.22
N TYR A 143 -22.02 -12.40 -21.85
CA TYR A 143 -21.12 -12.13 -22.97
C TYR A 143 -21.44 -13.08 -24.13
N MET A 144 -21.04 -12.70 -25.35
CA MET A 144 -21.17 -13.57 -26.53
C MET A 144 -19.97 -14.50 -26.63
N GLY A 145 -20.23 -15.81 -26.61
CA GLY A 145 -19.23 -16.85 -26.77
C GLY A 145 -18.77 -17.03 -28.22
N SER A 146 -17.73 -17.84 -28.41
CA SER A 146 -17.24 -18.22 -29.74
C SER A 146 -18.24 -19.06 -30.54
N ASP A 147 -19.18 -19.70 -29.85
CA ASP A 147 -20.34 -20.42 -30.40
C ASP A 147 -21.50 -19.49 -30.77
N ASN A 148 -21.33 -18.17 -30.62
CA ASN A 148 -22.35 -17.15 -30.83
C ASN A 148 -23.60 -17.36 -29.94
N GLN A 149 -23.42 -18.00 -28.78
CA GLN A 149 -24.43 -18.08 -27.72
C GLN A 149 -24.12 -17.10 -26.59
N LYS A 150 -25.13 -16.82 -25.77
CA LYS A 150 -24.98 -16.01 -24.57
C LYS A 150 -24.46 -16.88 -23.43
N HIS A 151 -23.34 -16.48 -22.84
CA HIS A 151 -22.71 -17.14 -21.70
C HIS A 151 -22.65 -16.20 -20.50
N ARG A 152 -22.59 -16.77 -19.30
CA ARG A 152 -22.41 -16.01 -18.05
C ARG A 152 -20.92 -15.83 -17.75
N PRO A 153 -20.44 -14.60 -17.48
CA PRO A 153 -19.07 -14.39 -17.01
C PRO A 153 -18.95 -14.79 -15.53
N VAL A 154 -17.72 -15.02 -15.09
CA VAL A 154 -17.34 -15.12 -13.68
C VAL A 154 -16.77 -13.78 -13.25
N MET A 155 -17.09 -13.37 -12.02
CA MET A 155 -16.56 -12.13 -11.44
C MET A 155 -15.45 -12.46 -10.45
N ILE A 156 -14.30 -11.80 -10.56
CA ILE A 156 -13.25 -11.83 -9.55
C ILE A 156 -13.21 -10.47 -8.86
N HIS A 157 -13.45 -10.46 -7.56
CA HIS A 157 -13.32 -9.28 -6.71
C HIS A 157 -11.88 -9.22 -6.21
N ARG A 158 -11.24 -8.05 -6.29
CA ARG A 158 -9.88 -7.90 -5.77
C ARG A 158 -9.64 -6.54 -5.14
N ALA A 159 -8.94 -6.56 -4.00
CA ALA A 159 -8.40 -5.36 -3.36
C ALA A 159 -6.99 -5.68 -2.83
N PRO A 160 -5.92 -5.44 -3.63
CA PRO A 160 -4.54 -5.67 -3.23
C PRO A 160 -4.08 -4.94 -1.97
N PHE A 161 -4.43 -3.66 -1.83
CA PHE A 161 -4.14 -2.87 -0.63
C PHE A 161 -5.18 -3.09 0.47
N GLY A 162 -6.42 -3.39 0.10
CA GLY A 162 -7.56 -3.46 1.01
C GLY A 162 -8.19 -2.08 1.16
N SER A 163 -8.51 -1.65 2.39
CA SER A 163 -8.85 -0.24 2.61
C SER A 163 -7.58 0.60 2.77
N MET A 164 -7.55 1.77 2.14
CA MET A 164 -6.41 2.69 2.22
C MET A 164 -6.14 3.13 3.66
N GLU A 165 -7.19 3.34 4.44
CA GLU A 165 -7.09 3.72 5.85
C GLU A 165 -6.38 2.64 6.66
N ARG A 166 -6.80 1.37 6.52
CA ARG A 166 -6.18 0.25 7.23
C ARG A 166 -4.76 0.00 6.72
N PHE A 167 -4.56 0.08 5.41
CA PHE A 167 -3.25 -0.09 4.80
C PHE A 167 -2.24 0.92 5.34
N VAL A 168 -2.60 2.21 5.37
CA VAL A 168 -1.76 3.27 5.95
C VAL A 168 -1.51 3.03 7.44
N ALA A 169 -2.52 2.60 8.20
CA ALA A 169 -2.35 2.29 9.62
C ALA A 169 -1.31 1.18 9.85
N VAL A 170 -1.45 0.06 9.13
CA VAL A 170 -0.52 -1.07 9.21
C VAL A 170 0.87 -0.67 8.73
N LEU A 171 0.96 0.16 7.70
CA LEU A 171 2.24 0.64 7.17
C LEU A 171 2.97 1.58 8.15
N ILE A 172 2.24 2.46 8.86
CA ILE A 172 2.80 3.30 9.93
C ILE A 172 3.40 2.43 11.03
N GLU A 173 2.66 1.41 11.48
CA GLU A 173 3.11 0.50 12.54
C GLU A 173 4.31 -0.34 12.07
N HIS A 174 4.24 -0.92 10.87
CA HIS A 174 5.30 -1.74 10.27
C HIS A 174 6.62 -0.99 10.12
N THR A 175 6.55 0.28 9.69
CA THR A 175 7.74 1.12 9.50
C THR A 175 8.16 1.84 10.78
N ALA A 176 7.37 1.74 11.86
CA ALA A 176 7.45 2.62 13.03
C ALA A 176 7.52 4.11 12.64
N GLY A 177 6.87 4.51 11.54
CA GLY A 177 6.90 5.85 10.96
C GLY A 177 8.18 6.23 10.19
N LYS A 178 9.11 5.30 9.93
CA LYS A 178 10.24 5.48 8.99
C LYS A 178 9.86 4.94 7.62
N PHE A 179 9.09 5.72 6.87
CA PHE A 179 8.67 5.31 5.54
C PHE A 179 9.85 5.20 4.55
N PRO A 180 9.72 4.36 3.52
CA PRO A 180 10.58 4.44 2.34
C PRO A 180 10.57 5.86 1.77
N LEU A 181 11.71 6.33 1.25
CA LEU A 181 11.89 7.71 0.82
C LEU A 181 10.81 8.19 -0.17
N TRP A 182 10.40 7.32 -1.09
CA TRP A 182 9.38 7.64 -2.09
C TRP A 182 7.99 7.92 -1.48
N LEU A 183 7.70 7.37 -0.30
CA LEU A 183 6.41 7.51 0.39
C LEU A 183 6.44 8.55 1.52
N THR A 184 7.63 8.95 1.98
CA THR A 184 7.76 9.93 3.06
C THR A 184 7.08 11.26 2.67
N PRO A 185 6.19 11.83 3.52
CA PRO A 185 5.50 13.09 3.21
C PRO A 185 6.47 14.24 2.96
N ASP A 186 7.38 14.49 3.90
CA ASP A 186 8.47 15.44 3.79
C ASP A 186 9.78 14.67 3.67
N GLN A 187 10.36 14.64 2.47
CA GLN A 187 11.61 13.91 2.22
C GLN A 187 12.82 14.68 2.76
N VAL A 188 12.73 16.03 2.71
CA VAL A 188 13.84 16.94 3.03
C VAL A 188 13.36 18.10 3.92
N ALA A 189 14.10 18.42 4.98
CA ALA A 189 13.93 19.64 5.76
C ALA A 189 15.14 20.58 5.57
N ILE A 190 14.89 21.78 5.08
CA ILE A 190 15.93 22.78 4.83
C ILE A 190 16.01 23.71 6.04
N LEU A 191 17.21 23.82 6.63
CA LEU A 191 17.47 24.44 7.92
C LEU A 191 18.42 25.65 7.73
N PRO A 192 17.90 26.86 7.50
CA PRO A 192 18.72 28.06 7.45
C PRO A 192 19.35 28.35 8.82
N VAL A 193 20.66 28.65 8.84
CA VAL A 193 21.42 28.96 10.07
C VAL A 193 21.03 30.30 10.71
N SER A 194 20.44 31.21 9.93
CA SER A 194 19.85 32.46 10.39
C SER A 194 18.81 32.96 9.39
N GLU A 195 17.98 33.92 9.80
CA GLU A 195 16.94 34.53 8.94
C GLU A 195 17.51 35.14 7.65
N LYS A 196 18.79 35.53 7.63
CA LYS A 196 19.48 36.05 6.45
C LYS A 196 19.53 35.05 5.28
N TYR A 197 19.42 33.75 5.55
CA TYR A 197 19.52 32.69 4.55
C TYR A 197 18.16 32.07 4.20
N ASN A 198 17.06 32.67 4.65
CA ASN A 198 15.71 32.16 4.35
C ASN A 198 15.41 32.20 2.84
N GLU A 199 15.84 33.26 2.14
CA GLU A 199 15.67 33.36 0.68
C GLU A 199 16.43 32.26 -0.06
N TYR A 200 17.66 31.95 0.38
CA TYR A 200 18.45 30.86 -0.18
C TYR A 200 17.84 29.49 0.16
N ALA A 201 17.31 29.29 1.37
CA ALA A 201 16.59 28.07 1.74
C ALA A 201 15.35 27.85 0.85
N ASP A 202 14.61 28.92 0.56
CA ASP A 202 13.47 28.87 -0.37
C ASP A 202 13.91 28.59 -1.81
N HIS A 203 15.05 29.13 -2.25
CA HIS A 203 15.64 28.80 -3.54
C HIS A 203 15.99 27.31 -3.64
N VAL A 204 16.67 26.75 -2.63
CA VAL A 204 16.96 25.30 -2.55
C VAL A 204 15.66 24.49 -2.64
N ARG A 205 14.61 24.86 -1.90
CA ARG A 205 13.31 24.18 -1.98
C ARG A 205 12.75 24.17 -3.41
N LEU A 206 12.85 25.29 -4.13
CA LEU A 206 12.37 25.40 -5.50
C LEU A 206 13.19 24.54 -6.48
N GLU A 207 14.50 24.47 -6.31
CA GLU A 207 15.36 23.59 -7.11
C GLU A 207 15.04 22.11 -6.87
N LEU A 208 14.85 21.70 -5.62
CA LEU A 208 14.41 20.34 -5.28
C LEU A 208 13.05 20.00 -5.91
N LYS A 209 12.12 20.97 -5.90
CA LYS A 209 10.79 20.79 -6.49
C LYS A 209 10.84 20.51 -8.00
N LYS A 210 11.84 20.99 -8.73
CA LYS A 210 12.01 20.68 -10.17
C LYS A 210 12.23 19.18 -10.43
N ASN A 211 12.65 18.44 -9.40
CA ASN A 211 12.89 16.99 -9.44
C ASN A 211 11.82 16.21 -8.63
N ASP A 212 10.64 16.79 -8.39
CA ASP A 212 9.54 16.21 -7.61
C ASP A 212 9.90 15.82 -6.16
N ILE A 213 10.95 16.42 -5.60
CA ILE A 213 11.38 16.19 -4.23
C ILE A 213 10.54 17.06 -3.28
N ARG A 214 9.91 16.41 -2.30
CA ARG A 214 9.08 17.07 -1.29
C ARG A 214 9.96 17.62 -0.17
N ALA A 215 10.10 18.94 -0.11
CA ALA A 215 10.93 19.63 0.85
C ALA A 215 10.15 20.72 1.61
N ILE A 216 10.46 20.87 2.91
CA ILE A 216 9.97 21.95 3.76
C ILE A 216 11.14 22.83 4.20
N VAL A 217 10.86 24.11 4.49
CA VAL A 217 11.84 25.04 5.09
C VAL A 217 11.48 25.24 6.55
N ASP A 218 12.43 25.02 7.45
CA ASP A 218 12.31 25.31 8.89
C ASP A 218 12.96 26.66 9.20
N ASP A 219 12.23 27.73 8.93
CA ASP A 219 12.66 29.12 9.07
C ASP A 219 12.53 29.69 10.49
N ARG A 220 12.09 28.87 11.46
CA ARG A 220 11.91 29.26 12.86
C ARG A 220 13.20 29.91 13.41
N ASN A 221 13.06 30.96 14.22
CA ASN A 221 14.19 31.59 14.90
C ASN A 221 14.64 30.76 16.12
N GLU A 222 15.26 29.62 15.85
CA GLU A 222 15.70 28.62 16.83
C GLU A 222 17.13 28.18 16.50
N LYS A 223 17.88 27.71 17.51
CA LYS A 223 19.22 27.16 17.30
C LYS A 223 19.19 25.98 16.33
N ILE A 224 20.15 25.89 15.42
CA ILE A 224 20.25 24.80 14.43
C ILE A 224 20.18 23.41 15.08
N GLY A 225 20.88 23.19 16.20
CA GLY A 225 20.80 21.92 16.92
C GLY A 225 19.38 21.54 17.37
N ARG A 226 18.55 22.53 17.72
CA ARG A 226 17.13 22.30 18.05
C ARG A 226 16.32 21.98 16.79
N LYS A 227 16.53 22.70 15.69
CA LYS A 227 15.89 22.40 14.39
C LYS A 227 16.22 20.97 13.93
N ILE A 228 17.49 20.56 14.02
CA ILE A 228 17.93 19.20 13.67
C ILE A 228 17.19 18.18 14.53
N ARG A 229 17.21 18.34 15.85
CA ARG A 229 16.54 17.39 16.77
C ARG A 229 15.04 17.29 16.50
N ASP A 230 14.37 18.42 16.31
CA ASP A 230 12.92 18.43 16.07
C ASP A 230 12.57 17.72 14.74
N ASN A 231 13.37 17.89 13.68
CA ASN A 231 13.14 17.22 12.40
C ASN A 231 13.59 15.74 12.40
N GLU A 232 14.61 15.37 13.18
CA GLU A 232 14.94 13.95 13.44
C GLU A 232 13.77 13.24 14.16
N MET A 233 13.09 13.92 15.10
CA MET A 233 11.91 13.40 15.79
C MET A 233 10.69 13.26 14.87
N LYS A 234 10.55 14.14 13.88
CA LYS A 234 9.54 14.02 12.81
C LYS A 234 9.86 12.93 11.78
N ARG A 235 11.05 12.31 11.87
CA ARG A 235 11.54 11.27 10.96
C ARG A 235 11.66 11.71 9.51
N ILE A 236 12.04 12.97 9.29
CA ILE A 236 12.39 13.47 7.97
C ILE A 236 13.75 12.88 7.57
N PRO A 237 13.86 12.12 6.45
CA PRO A 237 15.06 11.38 6.09
C PRO A 237 16.30 12.24 5.88
N TYR A 238 16.14 13.41 5.26
CA TYR A 238 17.23 14.31 4.93
C TYR A 238 17.01 15.70 5.53
N MET A 239 18.08 16.29 6.06
CA MET A 239 18.12 17.67 6.50
C MET A 239 19.22 18.40 5.73
N LEU A 240 18.91 19.55 5.15
CA LEU A 240 19.85 20.39 4.43
C LEU A 240 20.13 21.66 5.22
N ILE A 241 21.34 21.81 5.76
CA ILE A 241 21.73 23.01 6.50
C ILE A 241 22.29 24.01 5.50
N VAL A 242 21.81 25.26 5.58
CA VAL A 242 22.24 26.33 4.67
C VAL A 242 22.66 27.59 5.43
N GLY A 243 23.87 28.06 5.19
CA GLY A 243 24.41 29.31 5.70
C GLY A 243 25.18 30.11 4.66
N GLU A 244 26.13 30.93 5.13
CA GLU A 244 26.91 31.85 4.28
C GLU A 244 27.64 31.09 3.19
N LYS A 245 28.44 30.10 3.60
CA LYS A 245 29.26 29.29 2.70
C LYS A 245 28.41 28.54 1.69
N GLU A 246 27.31 27.94 2.13
CA GLU A 246 26.39 27.21 1.26
C GLU A 246 25.74 28.16 0.23
N ALA A 247 25.30 29.34 0.66
CA ALA A 247 24.68 30.33 -0.22
C ALA A 247 25.68 30.90 -1.25
N GLU A 248 26.92 31.20 -0.85
CA GLU A 248 27.96 31.71 -1.76
C GLU A 248 28.37 30.69 -2.82
N ASN A 249 28.31 29.40 -2.48
CA ASN A 249 28.78 28.33 -3.35
C ASN A 249 27.63 27.57 -4.04
N GLU A 250 26.36 27.95 -3.87
CA GLU A 250 25.21 27.20 -4.40
C GLU A 250 25.21 25.72 -3.95
N GLU A 251 25.55 25.51 -2.68
CA GLU A 251 25.71 24.21 -2.05
C GLU A 251 24.72 24.01 -0.88
N VAL A 252 24.66 22.78 -0.37
CA VAL A 252 23.91 22.40 0.83
C VAL A 252 24.77 21.47 1.69
N SER A 253 24.77 21.67 3.01
CA SER A 253 25.33 20.71 3.95
C SER A 253 24.27 19.64 4.24
N VAL A 254 24.55 18.40 3.86
CA VAL A 254 23.60 17.30 3.90
C VAL A 254 23.76 16.52 5.20
N ARG A 255 22.65 16.30 5.90
CA ARG A 255 22.56 15.41 7.05
C ARG A 255 21.49 14.35 6.79
N LYS A 256 21.83 13.08 6.98
CA LYS A 256 20.90 11.96 6.84
C LYS A 256 20.49 11.43 8.22
N GLN A 257 19.20 11.18 8.40
CA GLN A 257 18.66 10.71 9.68
C GLN A 257 19.33 9.38 10.09
N GLY A 258 19.90 9.33 11.30
CA GLY A 258 20.56 8.14 11.84
C GLY A 258 22.02 7.93 11.40
N GLU A 259 22.45 8.54 10.29
CA GLU A 259 23.84 8.46 9.79
C GLU A 259 24.64 9.74 10.12
N GLY A 260 23.96 10.87 10.27
CA GLY A 260 24.59 12.15 10.63
C GLY A 260 25.04 12.94 9.41
N ASP A 261 26.11 13.71 9.57
CA ASP A 261 26.65 14.62 8.55
C ASP A 261 27.23 13.81 7.37
N GLN A 262 26.82 14.18 6.16
CA GLN A 262 27.26 13.58 4.90
C GLN A 262 28.18 14.53 4.11
N GLY A 263 28.49 15.71 4.67
CA GLY A 263 29.28 16.75 4.02
C GLY A 263 28.44 17.68 3.14
N THR A 264 29.14 18.48 2.36
CA THR A 264 28.55 19.51 1.50
C THR A 264 28.55 19.07 0.04
N MET A 265 27.48 19.37 -0.70
CA MET A 265 27.40 19.13 -2.15
C MET A 265 26.54 20.19 -2.83
N LYS A 266 26.63 20.26 -4.17
CA LYS A 266 25.79 21.15 -4.98
C LYS A 266 24.32 20.74 -4.86
N ILE A 267 23.42 21.74 -4.95
CA ILE A 267 21.98 21.50 -4.88
C ILE A 267 21.54 20.51 -5.97
N GLU A 268 22.07 20.67 -7.19
CA GLU A 268 21.75 19.81 -8.34
C GLU A 268 22.19 18.35 -8.13
N ASP A 269 23.39 18.14 -7.59
CA ASP A 269 23.91 16.80 -7.29
C ASP A 269 23.06 16.11 -6.23
N PHE A 270 22.70 16.82 -5.16
CA PHE A 270 21.80 16.30 -4.14
C PHE A 270 20.44 15.92 -4.74
N ALA A 271 19.83 16.81 -5.53
CA ALA A 271 18.54 16.56 -6.15
C ALA A 271 18.58 15.32 -7.06
N LYS A 272 19.63 15.19 -7.88
CA LYS A 272 19.82 14.03 -8.74
C LYS A 272 19.97 12.73 -7.95
N ASN A 273 20.77 12.73 -6.89
CA ASN A 273 20.97 11.55 -6.04
C ASN A 273 19.67 11.08 -5.40
N ILE A 274 18.85 12.01 -4.88
CA ILE A 274 17.55 11.69 -4.27
C ILE A 274 16.56 11.18 -5.32
N ALA A 275 16.50 11.82 -6.49
CA ALA A 275 15.62 11.38 -7.57
C ALA A 275 15.97 9.97 -8.05
N GLU A 276 17.27 9.67 -8.18
CA GLU A 276 17.77 8.33 -8.55
C GLU A 276 17.47 7.29 -7.46
N GLU A 277 17.66 7.63 -6.18
CA GLU A 277 17.30 6.76 -5.05
C GLU A 277 15.81 6.41 -5.07
N VAL A 278 14.94 7.42 -5.22
CA VAL A 278 13.48 7.24 -5.31
C VAL A 278 13.10 6.40 -6.53
N HIS A 279 13.69 6.67 -7.70
CA HIS A 279 13.43 5.93 -8.93
C HIS A 279 13.80 4.44 -8.77
N ASN A 280 14.98 4.17 -8.21
CA ASN A 280 15.46 2.81 -7.97
C ASN A 280 14.58 2.06 -6.95
N MET A 281 14.03 2.75 -5.94
CA MET A 281 13.10 2.14 -4.99
C MET A 281 11.77 1.74 -5.63
N ILE A 282 11.25 2.57 -6.55
CA ILE A 282 9.95 2.35 -7.22
C ILE A 282 10.06 1.21 -8.24
N ASN A 283 11.12 1.17 -9.04
CA ASN A 283 11.24 0.27 -10.21
C ASN A 283 11.92 -1.08 -9.92
N LYS A 284 12.13 -1.42 -8.66
CA LYS A 284 12.84 -2.65 -8.27
C LYS A 284 12.01 -3.94 -8.46
N TRP A 285 10.70 -3.84 -8.67
CA TRP A 285 9.74 -4.92 -8.42
C TRP A 285 8.94 -5.36 -9.64
#